data_AF-A0A8D5FKE0-F1
#
_entry.id   AF-A0A8D5FKE0-F1
#
_cell.length_a   1.000
_cell.length_b   1.000
_cell.length_c   1.000
_cell.angle_alpha   90.00
_cell.angle_beta   90.00
_cell.angle_gamma   90.00
#
_symmetry.space_group_name_H-M   'P 1'
#
loop_
_entity.id
_entity.type
_entity.pdbx_description
1 polymer ?
#
loop_
_entity_poly.entity_id
_entity_poly.type
_entity_poly.pdbx_seq_one_letter_code
_entity_poly.pdbx_strand_id
1 'polypeptide(L)'
;MRATTDCCCHTSFSLPLLEALHLNESLNRLLSAEARSAAIKRALACREKLQQCLKCLTPPQPFGLQELYIKEGILCPLSVNGSCILFEARPIRCRTNGGSTLDPLFLESVMGELSRLSQETFLVLAGQFPRGTGIYSSLIDTVSGKFIQTYFHLMARTKNQS
;
A
#
# COMPACT_ATOMS: atom_id res chain seq x y z
N MET A 1 5.86 3.09 -27.02
CA MET A 1 4.80 2.19 -26.54
C MET A 1 4.98 2.05 -25.03
N ARG A 2 4.15 2.73 -24.20
CA ARG A 2 4.24 2.59 -22.74
C ARG A 2 3.68 1.22 -22.38
N ALA A 3 4.49 0.35 -21.78
CA ALA A 3 4.00 -0.92 -21.27
C ALA A 3 3.05 -0.64 -20.10
N THR A 4 1.74 -0.72 -20.33
CA THR A 4 0.67 -0.47 -19.34
C THR A 4 0.48 -1.61 -18.34
N THR A 5 1.41 -2.56 -18.33
CA THR A 5 1.26 -3.88 -17.72
C THR A 5 1.28 -3.84 -16.19
N ASP A 6 0.55 -4.78 -15.60
CA ASP A 6 0.21 -4.84 -14.19
C ASP A 6 1.02 -5.93 -13.43
N CYS A 7 2.24 -6.25 -13.87
CA CYS A 7 3.05 -7.37 -13.37
C CYS A 7 3.36 -7.37 -11.86
N CYS A 8 3.20 -6.26 -11.13
CA CYS A 8 3.28 -6.21 -9.65
C CYS A 8 1.97 -6.50 -8.92
N CYS A 9 0.86 -6.74 -9.63
CA CYS A 9 -0.47 -6.74 -9.03
C CYS A 9 -0.80 -7.97 -8.20
N HIS A 10 0.12 -8.93 -8.09
CA HIS A 10 0.04 -10.11 -7.23
C HIS A 10 1.01 -10.05 -6.05
N THR A 11 1.62 -8.89 -5.80
CA THR A 11 2.63 -8.72 -4.76
C THR A 11 2.06 -7.98 -3.55
N SER A 12 2.25 -8.56 -2.36
CA SER A 12 2.02 -7.88 -1.09
C SER A 12 3.24 -7.03 -0.75
N PHE A 13 3.01 -5.75 -0.47
CA PHE A 13 4.06 -4.85 0.03
C PHE A 13 3.44 -3.71 0.85
N SER A 14 4.31 -3.06 1.60
CA SER A 14 3.97 -1.96 2.49
C SER A 14 4.39 -0.63 1.87
N LEU A 15 3.52 0.38 1.97
CA LEU A 15 3.74 1.75 1.54
C LEU A 15 4.13 2.61 2.74
N PRO A 16 5.25 3.37 2.69
CA PRO A 16 5.51 4.44 3.64
C PRO A 16 4.40 5.50 3.61
N LEU A 17 4.24 6.26 4.70
CA LEU A 17 3.20 7.30 4.82
C LEU A 17 3.12 8.22 3.61
N LEU A 18 4.25 8.73 3.12
CA LEU A 18 4.27 9.66 1.99
C LEU A 18 3.75 9.02 0.69
N GLU A 19 4.09 7.76 0.41
CA GLU A 19 3.52 7.06 -0.74
C GLU A 19 2.02 6.78 -0.55
N ALA A 20 1.60 6.41 0.66
CA ALA A 20 0.19 6.17 0.95
C ALA A 20 -0.66 7.44 0.74
N LEU A 21 -0.16 8.58 1.21
CA LEU A 21 -0.78 9.90 1.01
C LEU A 21 -0.81 10.28 -0.48
N HIS A 22 0.32 10.17 -1.17
CA HIS A 22 0.40 10.50 -2.60
C HIS A 22 -0.54 9.63 -3.44
N LEU A 23 -0.59 8.32 -3.15
CA LEU A 23 -1.49 7.41 -3.84
C LEU A 23 -2.95 7.77 -3.58
N ASN A 24 -3.32 8.07 -2.33
CA ASN A 24 -4.68 8.46 -1.98
C ASN A 24 -5.10 9.79 -2.63
N GLU A 25 -4.22 10.80 -2.62
CA GLU A 25 -4.44 12.08 -3.28
C GLU A 25 -4.62 11.88 -4.80
N SER A 26 -3.78 11.05 -5.41
CA SER A 26 -3.87 10.71 -6.83
C SER A 26 -5.17 9.97 -7.17
N LEU A 27 -5.65 9.05 -6.32
CA LEU A 27 -6.96 8.42 -6.50
C LEU A 27 -8.10 9.44 -6.50
N ASN A 28 -8.03 10.44 -5.62
CA ASN A 28 -9.06 11.47 -5.52
C ASN A 28 -9.02 12.46 -6.68
N ARG A 29 -7.85 12.73 -7.25
CA ARG A 29 -7.68 13.70 -8.34
C ARG A 29 -7.81 13.12 -9.74
N LEU A 30 -7.34 11.90 -9.96
CA LEU A 30 -7.23 11.32 -11.30
C LEU A 30 -8.40 10.41 -11.66
N LEU A 31 -9.11 9.85 -10.68
CA LEU A 31 -10.24 8.97 -10.94
C LEU A 31 -11.58 9.72 -10.84
N SER A 32 -12.53 9.35 -11.69
CA SER A 32 -13.92 9.76 -11.51
C SER A 32 -14.49 9.21 -10.20
N ALA A 33 -15.56 9.81 -9.70
CA ALA A 33 -16.23 9.33 -8.49
C ALA A 33 -16.64 7.86 -8.59
N GLU A 34 -17.12 7.43 -9.76
CA GLU A 34 -17.50 6.05 -10.03
C GLU A 34 -16.29 5.11 -10.06
N ALA A 35 -15.23 5.46 -10.78
CA ALA A 35 -14.01 4.65 -10.85
C ALA A 35 -13.34 4.50 -9.48
N ARG A 36 -13.32 5.58 -8.69
CA ARG A 36 -12.82 5.57 -7.31
C ARG A 36 -13.68 4.69 -6.40
N SER A 37 -15.00 4.78 -6.51
CA SER A 37 -15.91 3.92 -5.74
C SER A 37 -15.72 2.45 -6.10
N ALA A 38 -15.53 2.13 -7.38
CA ALA A 38 -15.22 0.77 -7.82
C ALA A 38 -13.86 0.28 -7.30
N ALA A 39 -12.83 1.14 -7.27
CA ALA A 39 -11.52 0.81 -6.70
C ALA A 39 -11.60 0.51 -5.20
N ILE A 40 -12.34 1.33 -4.44
CA ILE A 40 -12.59 1.10 -3.01
C ILE A 40 -13.32 -0.23 -2.79
N LYS A 41 -14.37 -0.51 -3.57
CA LYS A 41 -15.10 -1.80 -3.50
C LYS A 41 -14.16 -2.99 -3.73
N ARG A 42 -13.30 -2.93 -4.76
CA ARG A 42 -12.28 -3.97 -4.99
C ARG A 42 -11.32 -4.10 -3.82
N ALA A 43 -10.84 -2.98 -3.25
CA ALA A 43 -9.95 -3.01 -2.09
C ALA A 43 -10.61 -3.68 -0.87
N LEU A 44 -11.87 -3.35 -0.59
CA LEU A 44 -12.61 -3.97 0.51
C LEU A 44 -12.79 -5.48 0.29
N ALA A 45 -13.12 -5.91 -0.93
CA ALA A 45 -13.22 -7.33 -1.27
C ALA A 45 -11.87 -8.06 -1.11
N CYS A 46 -10.76 -7.45 -1.57
CA CYS A 46 -9.42 -8.02 -1.37
C CYS A 46 -9.07 -8.13 0.12
N ARG A 47 -9.45 -7.14 0.94
CA ARG A 47 -9.25 -7.16 2.39
C ARG A 47 -10.04 -8.29 3.06
N GLU A 48 -11.32 -8.44 2.71
CA GLU A 48 -12.18 -9.49 3.25
C GLU A 48 -11.64 -10.88 2.91
N LYS A 49 -11.27 -11.08 1.64
CA LYS A 49 -10.63 -12.32 1.19
C LYS A 49 -9.34 -12.61 1.97
N LEU A 50 -8.44 -11.63 2.07
CA LEU A 50 -7.19 -11.77 2.83
C LEU A 50 -7.45 -12.14 4.30
N GLN A 51 -8.41 -11.47 4.95
CA GLN A 51 -8.78 -11.77 6.34
C GLN A 51 -9.37 -13.16 6.51
N GLN A 52 -10.18 -13.62 5.55
CA GLN A 52 -10.75 -14.97 5.57
C GLN A 52 -9.66 -16.03 5.42
N CYS A 53 -8.75 -15.87 4.46
CA CYS A 53 -7.63 -16.79 4.27
C CYS A 53 -6.72 -16.85 5.51
N LEU A 54 -6.41 -15.70 6.12
CA LEU A 54 -5.62 -15.64 7.36
C LEU A 54 -6.27 -16.39 8.53
N LYS A 55 -7.60 -16.35 8.65
CA LYS A 55 -8.34 -17.10 9.69
C LYS A 55 -8.30 -18.61 9.49
N CYS A 56 -8.22 -19.07 8.24
CA CYS A 56 -8.19 -20.50 7.89
C CYS A 56 -6.78 -21.13 8.00
N LEU A 57 -5.73 -20.33 8.18
CA LEU A 57 -4.33 -20.78 8.28
C LEU A 57 -3.92 -21.21 9.71
N THR A 58 -4.82 -21.78 10.50
CA THR A 58 -4.46 -22.36 11.82
C THR A 58 -4.03 -23.83 11.69
N PRO A 59 -2.86 -24.23 12.24
CA PRO A 59 -1.92 -23.44 13.03
C PRO A 59 -1.14 -22.44 12.17
N PRO A 60 -0.74 -21.27 12.73
CA PRO A 60 -0.10 -20.18 12.00
C PRO A 60 1.14 -20.69 11.26
N GLN A 61 0.97 -21.00 9.98
CA GLN A 61 2.08 -21.34 9.12
C GLN A 61 2.90 -20.07 8.92
N PRO A 62 4.25 -20.16 8.84
CA PRO A 62 5.10 -19.06 8.40
C PRO A 62 4.94 -18.79 6.89
N PHE A 63 3.72 -18.91 6.36
CA PHE A 63 3.41 -18.43 5.02
C PHE A 63 3.48 -16.91 5.06
N GLY A 64 4.41 -16.33 4.32
CA GLY A 64 4.46 -14.90 4.14
C GLY A 64 3.18 -14.40 3.47
N LEU A 65 2.87 -13.12 3.69
CA LEU A 65 1.75 -12.46 3.02
C LEU A 65 1.87 -12.56 1.49
N GLN A 66 3.10 -12.64 0.97
CA GLN A 66 3.36 -12.75 -0.46
C GLN A 66 2.86 -14.08 -1.04
N GLU A 67 3.20 -15.20 -0.42
CA GLU A 67 2.79 -16.52 -0.88
C GLU A 67 1.27 -16.68 -0.80
N LEU A 68 0.64 -16.04 0.19
CA LEU A 68 -0.82 -16.00 0.30
C LEU A 68 -1.47 -15.24 -0.87
N TYR A 69 -0.90 -14.10 -1.27
CA TYR A 69 -1.39 -13.34 -2.43
C TYR A 69 -1.32 -14.16 -3.72
N ILE A 70 -0.23 -14.91 -3.91
CA ILE A 70 -0.03 -15.77 -5.08
C ILE A 70 -1.04 -16.92 -5.04
N LYS A 71 -1.07 -17.68 -3.94
CA LYS A 71 -1.91 -18.88 -3.79
C LYS A 71 -3.40 -18.56 -3.97
N GLU A 72 -3.86 -17.47 -3.35
CA GLU A 72 -5.27 -17.10 -3.34
C GLU A 72 -5.64 -16.20 -4.52
N GLY A 73 -4.68 -15.82 -5.38
CA GLY A 73 -4.93 -14.92 -6.50
C GLY A 73 -5.47 -13.55 -6.05
N ILE A 74 -4.89 -12.99 -4.98
CA ILE A 74 -5.28 -11.65 -4.51
C ILE A 74 -4.66 -10.63 -5.44
N LEU A 75 -5.52 -9.92 -6.17
CA LEU A 75 -5.14 -8.88 -7.10
C LEU A 75 -5.10 -7.50 -6.45
N CYS A 76 -4.21 -6.65 -6.95
CA CYS A 76 -4.20 -5.22 -6.69
C CYS A 76 -5.57 -4.61 -7.03
N PRO A 77 -6.19 -3.82 -6.14
CA PRO A 77 -7.48 -3.19 -6.42
C PRO A 77 -7.45 -2.13 -7.53
N LEU A 78 -6.26 -1.72 -7.98
CA LEU A 78 -6.05 -0.82 -9.10
C LEU A 78 -5.79 -1.57 -10.43
N SER A 79 -5.65 -2.90 -10.43
CA SER A 79 -5.65 -3.67 -11.68
C SER A 79 -7.06 -3.82 -12.20
N VAL A 80 -7.28 -3.37 -13.44
CA VAL A 80 -8.52 -3.55 -14.20
C VAL A 80 -8.13 -3.97 -15.61
N ASN A 81 -8.65 -5.10 -16.07
CA ASN A 81 -8.36 -5.68 -17.41
C ASN A 81 -6.85 -5.82 -17.70
N GLY A 82 -6.05 -6.23 -16.71
CA GLY A 82 -4.61 -6.42 -16.86
C GLY A 82 -3.81 -5.11 -16.93
N SER A 83 -4.38 -3.98 -16.52
CA SER A 83 -3.71 -2.68 -16.51
C SER A 83 -4.01 -1.91 -15.23
N CYS A 84 -3.03 -1.16 -14.75
CA CYS A 84 -3.23 -0.30 -13.59
C CYS A 84 -4.03 0.96 -13.98
N ILE A 85 -5.20 1.17 -13.40
CA ILE A 85 -6.05 2.37 -13.65
C ILE A 85 -5.42 3.67 -13.16
N LEU A 86 -4.34 3.58 -12.39
CA LEU A 86 -3.58 4.71 -11.86
C LEU A 86 -2.11 4.65 -12.31
N PHE A 87 -1.88 4.25 -13.56
CA PHE A 87 -0.56 3.91 -14.10
C PHE A 87 0.52 4.99 -13.87
N GLU A 88 0.17 6.27 -14.07
CA GLU A 88 1.11 7.40 -13.96
C GLU A 88 1.48 7.74 -12.51
N ALA A 89 0.58 7.46 -11.56
CA ALA A 89 0.79 7.71 -10.12
C ALA A 89 1.01 6.41 -9.33
N ARG A 90 1.60 5.41 -9.98
CA ARG A 90 1.95 4.14 -9.34
C ARG A 90 3.02 4.36 -8.26
N PRO A 91 2.92 3.67 -7.11
CA PRO A 91 3.99 3.63 -6.13
C PRO A 91 5.32 3.20 -6.76
N ILE A 92 6.44 3.60 -6.16
CA ILE A 92 7.79 3.32 -6.68
C ILE A 92 7.99 1.81 -6.89
N ARG A 93 7.57 0.98 -5.93
CA ARG A 93 7.61 -0.50 -6.07
C ARG A 93 6.76 -1.04 -7.23
N CYS A 94 5.72 -0.34 -7.66
CA CYS A 94 4.93 -0.74 -8.82
C CYS A 94 5.59 -0.33 -10.15
N ARG A 95 6.47 0.68 -10.14
CA ARG A 95 7.18 1.15 -11.34
C ARG A 95 8.34 0.23 -11.72
N THR A 96 8.97 -0.43 -10.74
CA THR A 96 10.09 -1.35 -10.92
C THR A 96 9.67 -2.67 -11.57
N ASN A 97 8.45 -3.11 -11.32
CA ASN A 97 7.93 -4.38 -11.84
C ASN A 97 7.28 -4.24 -13.23
N GLY A 98 7.11 -3.02 -13.75
CA GLY A 98 6.46 -2.74 -15.04
C GLY A 98 7.38 -2.82 -16.27
N GLY A 99 8.49 -3.57 -16.18
CA GLY A 99 9.45 -3.75 -17.28
C GLY A 99 10.66 -2.80 -17.25
N SER A 100 10.77 -1.92 -16.24
CA SER A 100 11.96 -1.08 -16.01
C SER A 100 12.75 -1.67 -14.85
N THR A 101 13.86 -2.35 -15.12
CA THR A 101 14.76 -2.87 -14.09
C THR A 101 15.50 -1.70 -13.44
N LEU A 102 14.93 -1.13 -12.39
CA LEU A 102 15.71 -0.34 -11.45
C LEU A 102 16.63 -1.28 -10.67
N ASP A 103 17.87 -0.83 -10.44
CA ASP A 103 18.82 -1.53 -9.60
C ASP A 103 18.19 -1.80 -8.20
N PRO A 104 18.16 -3.06 -7.72
CA PRO A 104 17.59 -3.38 -6.42
C PRO A 104 18.19 -2.58 -5.26
N LEU A 105 19.50 -2.32 -5.29
CA LEU A 105 20.17 -1.53 -4.25
C LEU A 105 19.73 -0.06 -4.30
N PHE A 106 19.61 0.51 -5.49
CA PHE A 106 19.02 1.84 -5.66
C PHE A 106 17.58 1.89 -5.15
N LEU A 107 16.74 0.90 -5.47
CA LEU A 107 15.36 0.84 -4.98
C LEU A 107 15.31 0.77 -3.46
N GLU A 108 16.16 -0.06 -2.84
CA GLU A 108 16.27 -0.17 -1.39
C GLU A 108 16.68 1.17 -0.76
N SER A 109 17.68 1.85 -1.33
CA SER A 109 18.11 3.18 -0.88
C SER A 109 16.98 4.22 -0.96
N VAL A 110 16.27 4.30 -2.09
CA VAL A 110 15.14 5.21 -2.28
C VAL A 110 14.01 4.91 -1.28
N MET A 111 13.71 3.64 -1.05
CA MET A 111 12.68 3.23 -0.10
C MET A 111 13.10 3.52 1.35
N GLY A 112 14.39 3.40 1.68
CA GLY A 112 14.95 3.79 2.97
C GLY A 112 14.76 5.30 3.22
N GLU A 113 15.15 6.14 2.27
CA GLU A 113 14.98 7.59 2.37
C GLU A 113 13.50 8.02 2.49
N LEU A 114 12.61 7.42 1.69
CA LEU A 114 11.18 7.69 1.81
C LEU A 114 10.60 7.27 3.16
N SER A 115 11.11 6.18 3.72
CA SER A 115 10.71 5.73 5.06
C SER A 115 11.18 6.72 6.12
N ARG A 116 12.41 7.23 6.03
CA ARG A 116 12.95 8.28 6.91
C ARG A 116 12.11 9.57 6.82
N LEU A 117 11.86 10.08 5.61
CA LEU A 117 11.04 11.28 5.40
C LEU A 117 9.61 11.11 5.92
N SER A 118 9.04 9.91 5.78
CA SER A 118 7.72 9.57 6.32
C SER A 118 7.69 9.64 7.85
N GLN A 119 8.75 9.19 8.53
CA GLN A 119 8.88 9.28 9.98
C GLN A 119 9.06 10.73 10.45
N GLU A 120 9.88 11.52 9.75
CA GLU A 120 10.07 12.95 10.05
C GLU A 120 8.78 13.75 9.86
N THR A 121 8.06 13.48 8.77
CA THR A 121 6.74 14.10 8.52
C THR A 121 5.78 13.77 9.66
N PHE A 122 5.74 12.51 10.11
CA PHE A 122 4.92 12.15 11.26
C PHE A 122 5.35 12.83 12.55
N LEU A 123 6.65 12.94 12.82
CA LEU A 123 7.16 13.66 13.99
C LEU A 123 6.61 15.10 14.00
N VAL A 124 6.70 15.80 12.86
CA VAL A 124 6.20 17.17 12.74
C VAL A 124 4.69 17.26 12.99
N LEU A 125 3.91 16.27 12.51
CA LEU A 125 2.45 16.29 12.63
C LEU A 125 1.93 15.78 13.99
N ALA A 126 2.60 14.80 14.59
CA ALA A 126 2.16 14.08 15.78
C ALA A 126 2.89 14.50 17.06
N GLY A 127 4.00 15.24 16.93
CA GLY A 127 4.86 15.69 18.03
C GLY A 127 5.84 14.62 18.54
N GLN A 128 5.84 13.42 17.96
CA GLN A 128 6.78 12.35 18.33
C GLN A 128 6.95 11.32 17.21
N PHE A 129 8.03 10.54 17.26
CA PHE A 129 8.27 9.45 16.32
C PHE A 129 7.26 8.30 16.49
N PRO A 130 6.93 7.58 15.40
CA PRO A 130 6.14 6.37 15.49
C PRO A 130 6.92 5.29 16.26
N ARG A 131 6.24 4.54 17.13
CA ARG A 131 6.85 3.40 17.84
C ARG A 131 6.91 2.18 16.94
N GLY A 132 8.00 1.40 17.02
CA GLY A 132 8.15 0.14 16.27
C GLY A 132 8.72 0.35 14.88
N THR A 133 8.21 -0.38 13.88
CA THR A 133 8.82 -0.46 12.55
C THR A 133 8.64 0.81 11.71
N GLY A 134 7.72 1.70 12.05
CA GLY A 134 7.42 2.93 11.30
C GLY A 134 5.94 3.00 10.89
N ILE A 135 5.61 3.90 9.96
CA ILE A 135 4.24 4.09 9.48
C ILE A 135 4.13 3.53 8.10
N TYR A 136 3.54 2.35 8.05
CA TYR A 136 3.31 1.63 6.81
C TYR A 136 1.85 1.28 6.65
N SER A 137 1.42 1.16 5.42
CA SER A 137 0.07 0.71 5.08
C SER A 137 0.12 -0.21 3.87
N SER A 138 -0.78 -1.19 3.84
CA SER A 138 -0.93 -2.02 2.66
C SER A 138 -1.50 -1.19 1.49
N LEU A 139 -1.25 -1.63 0.26
CA LEU A 139 -1.90 -1.04 -0.91
C LEU A 139 -3.44 -1.10 -0.80
N ILE A 140 -3.96 -2.21 -0.26
CA ILE A 140 -5.39 -2.41 -0.03
C ILE A 140 -5.95 -1.37 0.96
N ASP A 141 -5.29 -1.17 2.10
CA ASP A 141 -5.73 -0.20 3.11
C ASP A 141 -5.59 1.24 2.62
N THR A 142 -4.62 1.50 1.75
CA THR A 142 -4.41 2.82 1.15
C THR A 142 -5.53 3.16 0.16
N VAL A 143 -5.86 2.23 -0.75
CA VAL A 143 -6.92 2.42 -1.74
C VAL A 143 -8.30 2.51 -1.10
N SER A 144 -8.55 1.73 -0.04
CA SER A 144 -9.80 1.81 0.72
C SER A 144 -9.90 3.02 1.65
N GLY A 145 -8.82 3.80 1.83
CA GLY A 145 -8.77 4.93 2.75
C GLY A 145 -8.62 4.55 4.23
N LYS A 146 -8.57 3.24 4.55
CA LYS A 146 -8.43 2.75 5.92
C LYS A 146 -7.10 3.15 6.57
N PHE A 147 -6.06 3.39 5.77
CA PHE A 147 -4.78 3.89 6.27
C PHE A 147 -4.89 5.21 7.06
N ILE A 148 -5.85 6.08 6.71
CA ILE A 148 -6.10 7.34 7.42
C ILE A 148 -6.52 7.06 8.86
N GLN A 149 -7.38 6.06 9.07
CA GLN A 149 -7.75 5.63 10.41
C GLN A 149 -6.52 5.12 11.16
N THR A 150 -5.70 4.26 10.55
CA THR A 150 -4.44 3.79 11.17
C THR A 150 -3.56 4.96 11.61
N TYR A 151 -3.41 5.96 10.76
CA TYR A 151 -2.65 7.18 11.06
C TYR A 151 -3.21 7.95 12.26
N PHE A 152 -4.51 8.24 12.30
CA PHE A 152 -5.13 8.93 13.44
C PHE A 152 -5.04 8.12 14.73
N HIS A 153 -5.19 6.79 14.66
CA HIS A 153 -5.01 5.93 15.83
C HIS A 153 -3.58 5.95 16.36
N LEU A 154 -2.58 5.99 15.47
CA LEU A 154 -1.19 6.17 15.87
C LEU A 154 -1.02 7.50 16.59
N MET A 155 -1.51 8.61 16.02
CA MET A 155 -1.46 9.95 16.65
C MET A 155 -2.23 10.07 17.96
N ALA A 156 -3.29 9.29 18.18
CA ALA A 156 -4.02 9.30 19.44
C ALA A 156 -3.24 8.55 20.54
N ARG A 157 -2.61 7.41 20.20
CA ARG A 157 -1.78 6.62 21.12
C ARG A 157 -0.53 7.36 21.56
N THR A 158 0.00 8.22 20.71
CA THR A 158 1.16 9.06 21.03
C THR A 158 0.83 10.08 22.14
N LYS A 159 -0.34 10.70 22.10
CA LYS A 159 -0.75 11.75 23.06
C LYS A 159 -1.12 11.25 24.46
N ASN A 160 -1.59 10.01 24.60
CA ASN A 160 -2.13 9.48 25.88
C ASN A 160 -1.05 8.99 26.87
N GLN A 161 0.22 9.35 26.69
CA GLN A 161 1.32 8.93 27.56
C GLN A 161 2.28 10.07 27.93
N SER A 162 1.80 11.32 27.79
CA SER A 162 2.45 12.54 28.29
C SER A 162 1.84 12.96 29.61
#